data_AF-A0A436FFK6-F1
#
_entry.id   AF-A0A436FFK6-F1
#
_cell.length_a   1.000
_cell.length_b   1.000
_cell.length_c   1.000
_cell.angle_alpha   90.00
_cell.angle_beta   90.00
_cell.angle_gamma   90.00
#
_symmetry.space_group_name_H-M   'P 1'
#
loop_
_entity.id
_entity.type
_entity.pdbx_description
1 polymer ?
#
loop_
_entity_poly.entity_id
_entity_poly.type
_entity_poly.pdbx_seq_one_letter_code
_entity_poly.pdbx_strand_id
1 'polypeptide(L)'
;MGAVAMLLAFVLRLDFDGFLLNWPVLLGAATLFGVMVSTAGFLLGLNRGIWRYASLPDLVAIAGATSVAIALFIVAEFLLIRLNAIPRSSVVIAWAFTVVLLAGPRAAYRVYRNHHDSKRRRKAE
;
A
#
# COMPACT_ATOMS: atom_id res chain seq x y z
N MET A 1 -1.41 6.33 -0.31
CA MET A 1 -0.47 5.20 -0.49
C MET A 1 -0.96 4.20 -1.53
N GLY A 2 -2.20 3.69 -1.47
CA GLY A 2 -2.71 2.72 -2.47
C GLY A 2 -2.61 3.19 -3.93
N ALA A 3 -3.09 4.41 -4.24
CA ALA A 3 -3.00 4.94 -5.60
C ALA A 3 -1.56 5.04 -6.12
N VAL A 4 -0.64 5.53 -5.28
CA VAL A 4 0.80 5.60 -5.60
C VAL A 4 1.37 4.20 -5.84
N ALA A 5 1.01 3.22 -5.01
CA ALA A 5 1.45 1.84 -5.18
C ALA A 5 1.01 1.25 -6.53
N MET A 6 -0.23 1.52 -6.94
CA MET A 6 -0.75 1.06 -8.24
C MET A 6 -0.06 1.77 -9.41
N LEU A 7 0.22 3.07 -9.30
CA LEU A 7 0.97 3.79 -10.33
C LEU A 7 2.40 3.25 -10.48
N LEU A 8 3.09 3.00 -9.36
CA LEU A 8 4.40 2.35 -9.38
C LEU A 8 4.34 0.96 -9.99
N ALA A 9 3.28 0.20 -9.72
CA ALA A 9 3.07 -1.10 -10.34
C ALA A 9 2.83 -1.01 -11.85
N PHE A 10 2.15 0.02 -12.33
CA PHE A 10 2.00 0.28 -13.76
C PHE A 10 3.31 0.69 -14.39
N VAL A 11 4.06 1.61 -13.79
CA VAL A 11 5.39 2.02 -14.30
C VAL A 11 6.37 0.85 -14.34
N LEU A 12 6.32 -0.07 -13.37
CA LEU A 12 7.18 -1.25 -13.37
C LEU A 12 6.75 -2.29 -14.41
N ARG A 13 5.47 -2.34 -14.76
CA ARG A 13 4.89 -3.38 -15.63
C ARG A 13 4.72 -2.96 -17.08
N LEU A 14 4.47 -1.69 -17.33
CA LEU A 14 4.23 -1.11 -18.64
C LEU A 14 5.44 -0.29 -19.05
N ASP A 15 5.81 -0.38 -20.32
CA ASP A 15 6.73 0.59 -20.92
C ASP A 15 6.09 1.99 -20.92
N PHE A 16 6.92 3.04 -20.99
CA PHE A 16 6.45 4.43 -20.97
C PHE A 16 5.38 4.71 -22.03
N ASP A 17 5.52 4.15 -23.22
CA ASP A 17 4.54 4.32 -24.31
C ASP A 17 3.18 3.69 -23.99
N GLY A 18 3.19 2.49 -23.39
CA GLY A 18 1.97 1.80 -22.96
C GLY A 18 1.23 2.54 -21.85
N PHE A 19 1.97 3.18 -20.94
CA PHE A 19 1.43 4.03 -19.89
C PHE A 19 0.80 5.31 -20.47
N LEU A 20 1.52 6.01 -21.34
CA LEU A 20 1.05 7.27 -21.93
C LEU A 20 -0.17 7.09 -22.84
N LEU A 21 -0.31 5.94 -23.51
CA LEU A 21 -1.49 5.69 -24.34
C LEU A 21 -2.77 5.48 -23.51
N ASN A 22 -2.66 4.93 -22.30
CA ASN A 22 -3.80 4.52 -21.47
C ASN A 22 -3.91 5.31 -20.14
N TRP A 23 -3.22 6.45 -20.04
CA TRP A 23 -3.07 7.20 -18.80
C TRP A 23 -4.38 7.53 -18.06
N PRO A 24 -5.53 7.83 -18.71
CA PRO A 24 -6.76 8.15 -17.98
C PRO A 24 -7.34 6.92 -17.27
N VAL A 25 -7.31 5.77 -17.93
CA VAL A 25 -7.79 4.49 -17.38
C VAL A 25 -6.89 4.04 -16.24
N LEU A 26 -5.58 4.18 -16.41
CA LEU A 26 -4.61 3.83 -15.37
C LEU A 26 -4.73 4.72 -14.13
N LEU A 27 -4.95 6.03 -14.30
CA LEU A 27 -5.25 6.93 -13.20
C LEU A 27 -6.58 6.58 -12.52
N GLY A 28 -7.62 6.25 -13.28
CA GLY A 28 -8.90 5.78 -12.76
C GLY A 28 -8.75 4.51 -11.91
N ALA A 29 -8.04 3.50 -12.41
CA ALA A 29 -7.76 2.27 -11.68
C ALA A 29 -6.92 2.54 -10.41
N ALA A 30 -5.89 3.40 -10.50
CA ALA A 30 -5.07 3.77 -9.36
C ALA A 30 -5.86 4.50 -8.28
N THR A 31 -6.70 5.46 -8.66
CA THR A 31 -7.56 6.19 -7.71
C THR A 31 -8.57 5.28 -7.04
N LEU A 32 -9.24 4.41 -7.80
CA LEU A 32 -10.15 3.39 -7.28
C LEU A 32 -9.45 2.49 -6.26
N PHE A 33 -8.27 1.97 -6.60
CA PHE A 33 -7.48 1.15 -5.69
C PHE A 33 -7.07 1.92 -4.43
N GLY A 34 -6.68 3.19 -4.58
CA GLY A 34 -6.38 4.08 -3.45
C GLY A 34 -7.55 4.25 -2.48
N VAL A 35 -8.77 4.39 -2.99
CA VAL A 35 -9.99 4.44 -2.19
C VAL A 35 -10.20 3.12 -1.45
N MET A 36 -10.10 1.98 -2.15
CA MET A 36 -10.26 0.65 -1.52
C MET A 36 -9.27 0.41 -0.38
N VAL A 37 -7.98 0.75 -0.59
CA VAL A 37 -6.95 0.63 0.45
C VAL A 37 -7.27 1.53 1.65
N SER A 38 -7.72 2.76 1.40
CA SER A 38 -8.05 3.71 2.46
C SER A 38 -9.24 3.24 3.29
N THR A 39 -10.30 2.77 2.62
CA THR A 39 -11.50 2.22 3.25
C THR A 39 -11.18 0.95 4.05
N ALA A 40 -10.45 0.00 3.46
CA ALA A 40 -10.07 -1.23 4.16
C ALA A 40 -9.19 -0.95 5.39
N GLY A 41 -8.20 -0.07 5.27
CA GLY A 41 -7.36 0.33 6.39
C GLY A 41 -8.13 1.06 7.49
N PHE A 42 -9.12 1.87 7.13
CA PHE A 42 -10.00 2.53 8.10
C PHE A 42 -10.87 1.53 8.87
N LEU A 43 -11.52 0.60 8.15
CA LEU A 43 -12.40 -0.42 8.74
C LEU A 43 -11.64 -1.39 9.65
N LEU A 44 -10.44 -1.79 9.25
CA LEU A 44 -9.57 -2.68 10.03
C LEU A 44 -8.81 -1.96 11.15
N GLY A 45 -9.06 -0.66 11.35
CA GLY A 45 -8.50 0.09 12.47
C GLY A 45 -6.98 0.27 12.38
N LEU A 46 -6.41 0.30 11.17
CA LEU A 46 -4.96 0.43 10.94
C LEU A 46 -4.35 1.70 11.57
N ASN A 47 -5.19 2.68 11.90
CA ASN A 47 -4.82 3.94 12.55
C ASN A 47 -5.31 4.06 14.01
N ARG A 48 -6.04 3.06 14.55
CA ARG A 48 -6.69 3.15 15.87
C ARG A 48 -5.84 2.59 17.02
N GLY A 49 -4.78 1.83 16.74
CA GLY A 49 -3.99 1.11 17.75
C GLY A 49 -2.55 1.62 17.88
N ILE A 50 -2.37 2.87 18.31
CA ILE A 50 -1.02 3.40 18.53
C ILE A 50 -0.56 2.98 19.94
N TRP A 51 0.49 2.16 20.03
CA TRP A 51 1.36 1.97 21.22
C TRP A 51 1.01 0.94 22.31
N ARG A 52 0.77 -0.36 22.02
CA ARG A 52 0.97 -1.38 23.09
C ARG A 52 2.10 -2.38 22.82
N TYR A 53 2.12 -3.16 21.73
CA TYR A 53 3.26 -4.07 21.41
C TYR A 53 3.39 -4.34 19.89
N ALA A 54 3.52 -3.29 19.08
CA ALA A 54 3.14 -3.27 17.66
C ALA A 54 4.30 -3.38 16.64
N SER A 55 5.07 -4.47 16.58
CA SER A 55 5.96 -4.72 15.43
C SER A 55 5.38 -5.79 14.48
N LEU A 56 5.07 -6.97 14.99
CA LEU A 56 4.45 -8.04 14.20
C LEU A 56 2.96 -7.82 13.90
N PRO A 57 2.11 -7.41 14.87
CA PRO A 57 0.68 -7.26 14.59
C PRO A 57 0.36 -6.10 13.63
N ASP A 58 1.23 -5.08 13.55
CA ASP A 58 1.03 -3.98 12.58
C ASP A 58 1.26 -4.47 11.13
N LEU A 59 2.27 -5.31 10.91
CA LEU A 59 2.50 -5.92 9.59
C LEU A 59 1.36 -6.84 9.16
N VAL A 60 0.84 -7.65 10.09
CA VAL A 60 -0.32 -8.52 9.83
C VAL A 60 -1.56 -7.69 9.52
N ALA A 61 -1.79 -6.58 10.24
CA ALA A 61 -2.89 -5.68 9.96
C ALA A 61 -2.75 -4.99 8.59
N ILE A 62 -1.55 -4.52 8.23
CA ILE A 62 -1.26 -3.94 6.90
C ILE A 62 -1.49 -4.98 5.81
N ALA A 63 -0.96 -6.18 5.97
CA ALA A 63 -1.13 -7.27 5.01
C ALA A 63 -2.61 -7.65 4.86
N GLY A 64 -3.34 -7.79 5.97
CA GLY A 64 -4.78 -8.06 5.97
C GLY A 64 -5.58 -6.98 5.25
N ALA A 65 -5.33 -5.70 5.57
CA ALA A 65 -6.00 -4.58 4.91
C ALA A 65 -5.70 -4.49 3.42
N THR A 66 -4.45 -4.73 3.04
CA THR A 66 -4.03 -4.71 1.63
C THR A 66 -4.65 -5.87 0.86
N SER A 67 -4.71 -7.06 1.46
CA SER A 67 -5.36 -8.24 0.84
C SER A 67 -6.86 -8.03 0.65
N VAL A 68 -7.56 -7.47 1.64
CA VAL A 68 -8.99 -7.10 1.51
C VAL A 68 -9.18 -6.06 0.42
N ALA A 69 -8.35 -5.02 0.38
CA ALA A 69 -8.42 -3.99 -0.66
C ALA A 69 -8.22 -4.57 -2.07
N ILE A 70 -7.31 -5.52 -2.25
CA ILE A 70 -7.11 -6.19 -3.54
C ILE A 70 -8.28 -7.08 -3.92
N ALA A 71 -8.82 -7.86 -2.99
CA ALA A 71 -9.99 -8.68 -3.26
C ALA A 71 -11.16 -7.80 -3.76
N LEU A 72 -11.41 -6.68 -3.07
CA LEU A 72 -12.43 -5.71 -3.48
C LEU A 72 -12.11 -5.07 -4.83
N PHE A 73 -10.85 -4.72 -5.07
CA PHE A 73 -10.43 -4.13 -6.34
C PHE A 73 -10.61 -5.08 -7.52
N ILE A 74 -10.21 -6.35 -7.38
CA ILE A 74 -10.39 -7.38 -8.42
C ILE A 74 -11.88 -7.55 -8.73
N VAL A 75 -12.73 -7.63 -7.71
CA VAL A 75 -14.18 -7.75 -7.89
C VAL A 75 -14.74 -6.52 -8.61
N ALA A 76 -14.35 -5.31 -8.20
CA ALA A 76 -14.79 -4.08 -8.84
C ALA A 76 -14.37 -4.01 -10.32
N GLU A 77 -13.11 -4.26 -10.62
CA GLU A 77 -12.57 -4.28 -11.99
C GLU A 77 -13.22 -5.36 -12.86
N PHE A 78 -13.50 -6.53 -12.28
CA PHE A 78 -14.20 -7.60 -12.99
C PHE A 78 -15.64 -7.20 -13.36
N LEU A 79 -16.35 -6.53 -12.45
CA LEU A 79 -17.73 -6.07 -12.69
C LEU A 79 -17.79 -4.89 -13.67
N LEU A 80 -16.83 -3.97 -13.61
CA LEU A 80 -16.83 -2.75 -14.45
C LEU A 80 -16.38 -3.04 -15.88
N ILE A 81 -15.24 -3.73 -16.04
CA ILE A 81 -14.55 -3.86 -17.33
C ILE A 81 -13.97 -5.25 -17.56
N ARG A 82 -14.42 -6.24 -16.79
CA ARG A 82 -13.98 -7.65 -16.87
C ARG A 82 -12.47 -7.84 -16.74
N LEU A 83 -11.80 -6.95 -16.00
CA LEU A 83 -10.36 -7.02 -15.74
C LEU A 83 -9.54 -7.10 -17.05
N ASN A 84 -10.00 -6.42 -18.11
CA ASN A 84 -9.38 -6.45 -19.43
C ASN A 84 -8.49 -5.23 -19.72
N ALA A 85 -8.74 -4.10 -19.05
CA ALA A 85 -8.04 -2.85 -19.35
C ALA A 85 -6.68 -2.69 -18.65
N ILE A 86 -6.41 -3.51 -17.62
CA ILE A 86 -5.15 -3.44 -16.85
C ILE A 86 -4.40 -4.77 -16.87
N PRO A 87 -3.06 -4.76 -16.89
CA PRO A 87 -2.28 -5.97 -16.75
C PRO A 87 -2.53 -6.62 -15.39
N ARG A 88 -2.99 -7.88 -15.36
CA ARG A 88 -3.33 -8.59 -14.12
C ARG A 88 -2.16 -8.72 -13.13
N SER A 89 -0.94 -8.81 -13.65
CA SER A 89 0.28 -8.83 -12.82
C SER A 89 0.51 -7.52 -12.07
N SER A 90 0.02 -6.38 -12.57
CA SER A 90 0.14 -5.08 -11.88
C SER A 90 -0.61 -5.07 -10.56
N VAL A 91 -1.71 -5.84 -10.44
CA VAL A 91 -2.47 -5.95 -9.19
C VAL A 91 -1.61 -6.59 -8.08
N VAL A 92 -0.87 -7.65 -8.41
CA VAL A 92 0.02 -8.34 -7.46
C VAL A 92 1.21 -7.46 -7.08
N ILE A 93 1.78 -6.74 -8.04
CA ILE A 93 2.87 -5.80 -7.79
C ILE A 93 2.38 -4.63 -6.90
N ALA A 94 1.18 -4.11 -7.15
CA ALA A 94 0.56 -3.07 -6.34
C ALA A 94 0.31 -3.52 -4.90
N TRP A 95 -0.01 -4.81 -4.68
CA TRP A 95 -0.08 -5.40 -3.34
C TRP A 95 1.24 -5.21 -2.59
N ALA A 96 2.34 -5.66 -3.19
CA ALA A 96 3.67 -5.61 -2.58
C ALA A 96 4.09 -4.16 -2.31
N PHE A 97 3.91 -3.26 -3.27
CA PHE A 97 4.18 -1.84 -3.07
C PHE A 97 3.31 -1.23 -1.97
N THR A 98 2.04 -1.62 -1.85
CA THR A 98 1.15 -1.08 -0.81
C THR A 98 1.61 -1.52 0.57
N VAL A 99 1.98 -2.79 0.74
CA VAL A 99 2.56 -3.30 1.99
C VAL A 99 3.84 -2.53 2.34
N VAL A 100 4.76 -2.38 1.39
CA VAL A 100 6.03 -1.66 1.61
C VAL A 100 5.81 -0.18 1.89
N LEU A 101 4.91 0.50 1.18
CA LEU A 101 4.64 1.93 1.39
C LEU A 101 3.92 2.21 2.70
N LEU A 102 3.12 1.27 3.21
CA LEU A 102 2.47 1.41 4.52
C LEU A 102 3.41 1.02 5.66
N ALA A 103 4.17 -0.07 5.53
CA ALA A 103 5.05 -0.57 6.57
C ALA A 103 6.40 0.16 6.64
N GLY A 104 6.96 0.53 5.48
CA GLY A 104 8.30 1.07 5.33
C GLY A 104 8.54 2.35 6.14
N PRO A 105 7.76 3.42 5.96
CA PRO A 105 7.91 4.65 6.74
C PRO A 105 7.76 4.43 8.25
N ARG A 106 6.85 3.55 8.67
CA ARG A 106 6.61 3.21 10.09
C ARG A 106 7.82 2.49 10.70
N ALA A 107 8.36 1.51 9.99
CA ALA A 107 9.55 0.78 10.39
C ALA A 107 10.78 1.70 10.43
N ALA A 108 10.98 2.52 9.39
CA ALA A 108 12.09 3.46 9.30
C ALA A 108 12.06 4.50 10.44
N TYR A 109 10.89 5.11 10.70
CA TYR A 109 10.71 6.05 11.81
C TYR A 109 11.02 5.41 13.16
N ARG A 110 10.56 4.16 13.37
CA ARG A 110 10.82 3.43 14.63
C ARG A 110 12.29 3.14 14.83
N VAL A 111 12.99 2.66 13.80
CA VAL A 111 14.43 2.39 13.86
C VAL A 111 15.19 3.67 14.18
N TYR A 112 14.91 4.75 13.44
CA TYR A 112 15.52 6.06 13.68
C TYR A 112 15.34 6.54 15.13
N ARG A 113 14.10 6.48 15.65
CA ARG A 113 13.79 6.93 17.01
C ARG A 113 14.45 6.06 18.08
N ASN A 114 14.39 4.73 17.93
CA ASN A 114 15.04 3.80 18.84
C ASN A 114 16.56 4.04 18.93
N HIS A 115 17.20 4.38 17.80
CA HIS A 115 18.63 4.76 17.80
C HIS A 115 18.89 6.11 18.49
N HIS A 116 17.95 7.05 18.43
CA HIS A 116 18.11 8.35 19.10
C HIS A 116 17.93 8.24 20.62
N ASP A 117 16.94 7.46 21.07
CA ASP A 117 16.66 7.26 22.50
C ASP A 117 17.80 6.50 23.20
N SER A 118 18.38 5.50 22.55
CA SER A 118 19.56 4.78 23.07
C SER A 118 20.80 5.67 23.20
N LYS A 119 21.03 6.58 22.24
CA LYS A 119 22.14 7.55 22.29
C LYS A 119 21.97 8.58 23.41
N ARG A 120 20.74 9.03 23.71
CA ARG A 120 20.47 9.94 24.83
C ARG A 120 20.76 9.29 26.18
N ARG A 121 20.32 8.04 26.36
CA ARG A 121 20.52 7.30 27.62
C ARG A 121 22.00 7.08 27.94
N ARG A 122 22.81 6.79 26.91
CA ARG A 122 24.27 6.60 27.03
C ARG A 122 25.08 7.89 27.28
N LYS A 123 24.48 9.08 27.15
CA LYS A 123 25.12 10.37 27.46
C LYS A 123 24.76 10.89 28.86
N ALA A 124 23.76 10.28 29.51
CA ALA A 124 23.29 10.64 30.84
C ALA A 124 23.91 9.77 31.94
N GLU A 125 24.60 8.69 31.55
CA GLU A 125 25.49 7.85 32.38
C GLU A 125 26.94 8.34 32.22
#